data_AF-A0A8J7XH61-F1
#
_entry.id   AF-A0A8J7XH61-F1
#
_cell.length_a   1.000
_cell.length_b   1.000
_cell.length_c   1.000
_cell.angle_alpha   90.00
_cell.angle_beta   90.00
_cell.angle_gamma   90.00
#
_symmetry.space_group_name_H-M   'P 1'
#
loop_
_entity.id
_entity.type
_entity.pdbx_description
1 polymer ?
#
loop_
_entity_poly.entity_id
_entity_poly.type
_entity_poly.pdbx_seq_one_letter_code
_entity_poly.pdbx_strand_id
1 'polypeptide(L)' 'MAFVLWFTGVPASGKSTIAREVEKMLQKRGIPIENLDADEIRKNLSPDLGYTEKDRDINTKRLA' A
#
# COMPACT_ATOMS: atom_id res chain seq x y z
N MET A 1 -2.65 18.04 -10.73
CA MET A 1 -3.39 16.81 -11.08
C MET A 1 -2.65 15.66 -10.42
N ALA A 2 -3.32 14.86 -9.60
CA ALA A 2 -2.71 13.74 -8.87
C ALA A 2 -3.12 12.41 -9.51
N PHE A 3 -2.27 11.39 -9.40
CA PHE A 3 -2.53 10.05 -9.94
C PHE A 3 -2.28 9.00 -8.86
N VAL A 4 -3.06 7.92 -8.86
CA VAL A 4 -2.92 6.81 -7.92
C VAL A 4 -2.57 5.53 -8.69
N LEU A 5 -1.45 4.91 -8.31
CA LEU A 5 -1.04 3.60 -8.82
C LEU A 5 -1.45 2.52 -7.81
N TRP A 6 -2.43 1.70 -8.17
CA TRP A 6 -2.92 0.62 -7.30
C TRP A 6 -2.28 -0.73 -7.66
N PHE A 7 -1.40 -1.24 -6.79
CA PHE A 7 -0.80 -2.56 -6.95
C PHE A 7 -1.65 -3.63 -6.25
N THR A 8 -2.25 -4.54 -7.01
CA THR A 8 -3.09 -5.64 -6.50
C THR A 8 -2.55 -7.01 -6.94
N GLY A 9 -2.95 -8.07 -6.23
CA GLY A 9 -2.48 -9.45 -6.45
C GLY A 9 -2.35 -10.27 -5.16
N VAL A 10 -2.16 -11.58 -5.31
CA VAL A 10 -2.09 -12.55 -4.20
C VAL A 10 -0.96 -12.24 -3.20
N PRO A 11 -1.07 -12.64 -1.91
CA PRO A 11 0.03 -12.49 -0.96
C PRO A 11 1.35 -13.06 -1.50
N ALA A 12 2.47 -12.40 -1.18
CA ALA A 12 3.82 -12.73 -1.68
C ALA A 12 4.04 -12.62 -3.21
N SER A 13 3.10 -12.06 -3.99
CA SER A 13 3.28 -11.85 -5.44
C SER A 13 4.27 -10.74 -5.84
N GLY A 14 4.95 -10.10 -4.88
CA GLY A 14 5.95 -9.05 -5.16
C GLY A 14 5.43 -7.61 -5.27
N LYS A 15 4.17 -7.34 -4.90
CA LYS A 15 3.56 -5.99 -4.97
C LYS A 15 4.41 -4.90 -4.30
N SER A 16 4.75 -5.08 -3.01
CA SER A 16 5.56 -4.10 -2.27
C SER A 16 6.97 -3.95 -2.85
N THR A 17 7.53 -5.01 -3.45
CA THR A 17 8.82 -4.93 -4.15
C THR A 17 8.74 -4.01 -5.36
N ILE A 18 7.71 -4.18 -6.19
CA ILE A 18 7.50 -3.33 -7.38
C ILE A 18 7.17 -1.89 -6.97
N ALA A 19 6.27 -1.70 -6.01
CA ALA A 19 5.88 -0.37 -5.52
C ALA A 19 7.09 0.45 -5.03
N ARG A 20 7.99 -0.17 -4.26
CA ARG A 20 9.24 0.47 -3.78
C ARG A 20 10.20 0.83 -4.92
N GLU A 21 10.28 0.01 -5.95
CA GLU A 21 11.16 0.33 -7.10
C GLU A 21 10.57 1.46 -7.94
N VAL A 22 9.25 1.48 -8.15
CA VAL A 22 8.55 2.59 -8.81
C VAL A 22 8.74 3.90 -8.03
N GLU A 23 8.58 3.87 -6.71
CA GLU A 23 8.84 5.01 -5.83
C GLU A 23 10.28 5.56 -6.03
N LYS A 24 11.29 4.68 -5.95
CA LYS A 24 12.70 5.09 -6.19
C LYS A 24 12.90 5.69 -7.57
N MET A 25 12.28 5.12 -8.61
CA MET A 25 12.40 5.63 -9.97
C MET A 25 11.76 7.02 -10.12
N LEU A 26 10.61 7.27 -9.49
CA LEU A 26 9.94 8.57 -9.52
C LEU A 26 10.68 9.62 -8.69
N GLN A 27 11.18 9.25 -7.51
CA GLN A 27 12.03 10.12 -6.69
C GLN A 27 13.30 10.55 -7.44
N LYS A 28 13.97 9.63 -8.15
CA LYS A 28 15.13 9.93 -9.00
C LYS A 28 14.82 10.92 -10.14
N ARG A 29 13.56 11.02 -10.55
CA ARG A 29 13.08 11.96 -11.57
C ARG A 29 12.59 13.28 -10.97
N GLY A 30 12.69 13.46 -9.65
CA GLY A 30 12.19 14.66 -8.95
C GLY A 30 10.67 14.75 -8.90
N ILE A 31 9.97 13.63 -9.11
CA ILE A 31 8.50 13.58 -9.06
C ILE A 31 8.08 13.32 -7.61
N PRO A 32 7.26 14.21 -6.99
CA PRO A 32 6.68 13.95 -5.68
C PRO A 32 5.86 12.66 -5.70
N ILE A 33 6.16 11.75 -4.78
CA ILE A 33 5.50 10.45 -4.67
C ILE A 33 5.40 10.06 -3.20
N GLU A 34 4.31 9.39 -2.86
CA GLU A 34 4.09 8.79 -1.55
C GLU A 34 3.67 7.34 -1.75
N ASN A 35 4.32 6.43 -1.03
CA ASN A 35 4.04 5.00 -1.10
C ASN A 35 3.20 4.58 0.12
N LEU A 36 1.96 4.22 -0.14
CA LEU A 36 0.98 3.81 0.86
C LEU A 36 1.00 2.28 1.01
N ASP A 37 1.98 1.74 1.75
CA ASP A 37 2.06 0.30 2.01
C ASP A 37 1.03 -0.13 3.05
N ALA A 38 0.20 -1.11 2.68
CA ALA A 38 -0.89 -1.62 3.52
C ALA A 38 -0.40 -2.18 4.86
N ASP A 39 0.82 -2.72 4.94
CA ASP A 39 1.38 -3.24 6.20
C ASP A 39 1.80 -2.10 7.14
N GLU A 40 2.26 -0.97 6.61
CA GLU A 40 2.59 0.23 7.40
C GLU A 40 1.33 0.98 7.83
N ILE A 41 0.35 1.12 6.92
CA ILE A 41 -0.92 1.76 7.24
C ILE A 41 -1.69 0.95 8.27
N ARG A 42 -1.66 -0.38 8.20
CA ARG A 42 -2.34 -1.22 9.19
C ARG A 42 -1.82 -0.99 10.61
N LYS A 43 -0.52 -0.77 10.79
CA LYS A 43 0.06 -0.45 12.10
C LYS A 43 -0.45 0.88 12.67
N ASN A 44 -0.77 1.84 11.81
CA ASN A 44 -1.11 3.21 12.22
C ASN A 44 -2.63 3.49 12.24
N LEU A 45 -3.38 2.90 11.31
CA LEU A 45 -4.80 3.19 11.07
C LEU A 45 -5.74 2.10 11.58
N SER A 46 -5.21 0.90 11.79
CA SER A 46 -5.96 -0.28 12.21
C SER A 46 -5.19 -1.15 13.23
N PRO A 47 -4.57 -0.55 14.27
CA PRO A 47 -3.79 -1.32 15.25
C PRO A 47 -4.64 -2.34 16.03
N ASP A 48 -5.96 -2.14 16.04
CA ASP A 48 -6.98 -2.99 16.65
C ASP A 48 -7.39 -4.20 15.77
N LEU A 49 -7.02 -4.21 14.49
CA LEU A 49 -7.44 -5.26 13.55
C LEU A 49 -6.47 -6.44 13.46
N GLY A 50 -6.98 -7.63 13.79
CA GLY A 50 -6.32 -8.92 13.62
C GLY A 50 -6.24 -9.36 12.15
N TYR A 51 -5.83 -10.61 11.90
CA TYR A 51 -5.65 -11.15 10.54
C TYR A 51 -6.87 -11.94 10.03
N THR A 52 -8.02 -11.82 10.70
CA THR A 52 -9.25 -12.51 10.29
C THR A 52 -9.76 -11.97 8.96
N GLU A 53 -10.62 -12.73 8.28
CA GLU A 53 -11.20 -12.33 6.99
C GLU A 53 -11.97 -11.00 7.11
N LYS A 54 -12.76 -10.85 8.18
CA LYS A 54 -13.50 -9.62 8.48
C LYS A 54 -12.58 -8.42 8.73
N ASP A 55 -11.47 -8.64 9.43
CA ASP A 55 -10.48 -7.58 9.69
C ASP A 55 -9.78 -7.14 8.40
N ARG A 56 -9.49 -8.07 7.49
CA ARG A 56 -8.92 -7.77 6.17
C ARG A 56 -9.87 -6.91 5.34
N ASP A 57 -11.15 -7.25 5.31
CA ASP A 57 -12.18 -6.48 4.59
C ASP A 57 -12.29 -5.03 5.09
N ILE A 58 -12.28 -4.83 6.41
CA ILE A 58 -12.33 -3.49 7.02
C ILE A 58 -11.05 -2.71 6.66
N ASN A 59 -9.89 -3.36 6.70
CA ASN A 59 -8.62 -2.75 6.32
C ASN A 59 -8.63 -2.31 4.84
N THR A 60 -9.14 -3.14 3.94
CA THR A 60 -9.29 -2.79 2.51
C THR A 60 -10.22 -1.58 2.32
N LYS A 61 -11.34 -1.51 3.06
CA LYS A 61 -12.25 -0.36 2.99
C LYS A 61 -11.66 0.95 3.51
N ARG A 62 -10.74 0.89 4.49
CA ARG A 62 -10.06 2.09 5.01
C ARG A 62 -8.99 2.63 4.06
N LEU A 63 -8.51 1.80 3.13
CA LEU A 63 -7.45 2.12 2.16
C LEU A 63 -7.95 2.62 0.81
N ALA A 64 -9.21 2.30 0.46
CA ALA A 64 -9.85 2.69 -0.80
C ALA A 64 -10.55 4.05 -0.69
#